data_AF-A0A7X5TUC4-F1
#
_entry.id   AF-A0A7X5TUC4-F1
#
_cell.length_a   1.000
_cell.length_b   1.000
_cell.length_c   1.000
_cell.angle_alpha   90.00
_cell.angle_beta   90.00
_cell.angle_gamma   90.00
#
_symmetry.space_group_name_H-M   'P 1'
#
loop_
_entity.id
_entity.type
_entity.pdbx_description
1 polymer ?
#
loop_
_entity_poly.entity_id
_entity_poly.type
_entity_poly.pdbx_seq_one_letter_code
_entity_poly.pdbx_strand_id
1 'polypeptide(L)'
;MQSAEPGEDRVRAELAALAADPDSAPEIPAPVSARVLTALRAAGPAHTDRPLRWRRTALWCGAAAALFAIGVGAAALIDTSAPARSTGPTAELITVTRRSAPMPLPDGEILALLTRPADLGALADPQRWSACLSGLRRDPATPVLGATPVTVDGRSAVLVVLRTEESGPVDSVTAVVLDAGCGAADTRPLAEKTLHRP
;
A
#
# COMPACT_ATOMS: atom_id res chain seq x y z
N MET A 1 5.24 -32.43 17.50
CA MET A 1 6.10 -32.87 18.63
C MET A 1 6.78 -31.63 19.15
N GLN A 2 6.29 -31.10 20.26
CA GLN A 2 6.68 -29.83 20.85
C GLN A 2 7.79 -30.12 21.85
N SER A 3 9.01 -29.67 21.56
CA SER A 3 10.17 -29.84 22.45
C SER A 3 9.91 -29.05 23.73
N ALA A 4 9.52 -29.74 24.80
CA ALA A 4 9.48 -29.15 26.13
C ALA A 4 10.92 -28.85 26.55
N GLU A 5 11.22 -27.58 26.78
CA GLU A 5 12.51 -27.14 27.30
C GLU A 5 12.74 -27.83 28.67
N PRO A 6 13.90 -28.47 28.91
CA PRO A 6 14.14 -29.27 30.11
C PRO A 6 13.97 -28.51 31.43
N GLY A 7 13.95 -27.17 31.39
CA GLY A 7 13.68 -26.32 32.55
C GLY A 7 12.20 -26.28 32.96
N GLU A 8 11.25 -26.36 32.04
CA GLU A 8 9.82 -26.22 32.37
C GLU A 8 9.27 -27.48 33.06
N ASP A 9 9.70 -28.66 32.61
CA ASP A 9 9.34 -29.93 33.26
C ASP A 9 9.92 -30.02 34.67
N ARG A 10 11.12 -29.47 34.89
CA ARG A 10 11.71 -29.36 36.23
C ARG A 10 10.93 -28.40 37.12
N VAL A 11 10.56 -27.23 36.62
CA VAL A 11 9.76 -26.26 37.38
C VAL A 11 8.39 -26.86 37.74
N ARG A 12 7.74 -27.59 36.82
CA ARG A 12 6.48 -28.28 37.13
C ARG A 12 6.66 -29.37 38.19
N ALA A 13 7.75 -30.13 38.14
CA ALA A 13 8.04 -31.15 39.15
C ALA A 13 8.31 -30.53 40.53
N GLU A 14 9.06 -29.42 40.59
CA GLU A 14 9.32 -28.70 41.84
C GLU A 14 8.05 -28.03 42.39
N LEU A 15 7.19 -27.47 41.53
CA LEU A 15 5.88 -26.94 41.94
C LEU A 15 4.93 -28.05 42.42
N ALA A 16 4.93 -29.21 41.77
CA ALA A 16 4.14 -30.35 42.21
C ALA A 16 4.63 -30.89 43.56
N ALA A 17 5.94 -30.88 43.80
CA ALA A 17 6.53 -31.23 45.08
C ALA A 17 6.14 -30.21 46.18
N LEU A 18 6.21 -28.91 45.89
CA LEU A 18 5.78 -27.85 46.82
C LEU A 18 4.28 -27.89 47.12
N ALA A 19 3.44 -28.24 46.13
CA ALA A 19 2.00 -28.36 46.32
C ALA A 19 1.62 -29.59 47.16
N ALA A 20 2.43 -30.65 47.14
CA ALA A 20 2.25 -31.84 47.94
C ALA A 20 2.83 -31.72 49.36
N ASP A 21 3.59 -30.66 49.63
CA ASP A 21 4.18 -30.38 50.93
C ASP A 21 3.15 -29.67 51.85
N PRO A 22 2.62 -30.34 52.89
CA PRO A 22 1.63 -29.75 53.79
C PRO A 22 2.20 -28.63 54.68
N ASP A 23 3.51 -28.54 54.83
CA ASP A 23 4.17 -27.49 55.64
C ASP A 23 4.42 -26.21 54.82
N SER A 24 4.39 -26.29 53.49
CA SER A 24 4.65 -25.16 52.58
C SER A 24 3.53 -24.10 52.59
N ALA A 25 2.30 -24.48 52.97
CA ALA A 25 1.16 -23.57 53.05
C ALA A 25 0.27 -23.89 54.25
N PRO A 26 0.64 -23.45 55.47
CA PRO A 26 -0.22 -23.62 56.64
C PRO A 26 -1.55 -22.89 56.43
N GLU A 27 -2.65 -23.53 56.85
CA GLU A 27 -4.01 -22.99 56.71
C GLU A 27 -4.08 -21.58 57.33
N ILE A 28 -4.43 -20.58 56.51
CA ILE A 28 -4.52 -19.20 56.98
C ILE A 28 -5.73 -19.09 57.92
N PRO A 29 -5.56 -18.59 59.16
CA PRO A 29 -6.68 -18.43 60.07
C PRO A 29 -7.78 -17.56 59.45
N ALA A 30 -9.01 -18.10 59.41
CA ALA A 30 -10.22 -17.40 58.97
C ALA A 30 -10.39 -15.94 59.49
N PRO A 31 -10.01 -15.59 60.74
CA PRO A 31 -10.12 -14.20 61.19
C PRO A 31 -9.17 -13.24 60.46
N VAL A 32 -8.02 -13.69 59.95
CA VAL A 32 -7.04 -12.85 59.26
C VAL A 32 -7.53 -12.53 57.84
N SER A 33 -8.00 -13.53 57.11
CA SER A 33 -8.60 -13.33 55.78
C SER A 33 -9.86 -12.46 55.85
N ALA A 34 -10.69 -12.63 56.88
CA ALA A 34 -11.85 -11.77 57.12
C ALA A 34 -11.45 -10.30 57.33
N ARG A 35 -10.36 -10.03 58.09
CA ARG A 35 -9.82 -8.67 58.32
C ARG A 35 -9.26 -8.04 57.05
N VAL A 36 -8.52 -8.80 56.24
CA VAL A 36 -7.98 -8.30 54.97
C VAL A 36 -9.13 -7.97 54.01
N LEU A 37 -10.14 -8.83 53.93
CA LEU A 37 -11.30 -8.61 53.06
C LEU A 37 -12.13 -7.40 53.50
N THR A 38 -12.26 -7.16 54.81
CA THR A 38 -12.91 -5.95 55.33
C THR A 38 -12.08 -4.69 55.06
N ALA A 39 -10.76 -4.74 55.24
CA ALA A 39 -9.86 -3.63 54.92
C ALA A 39 -9.90 -3.28 53.42
N LEU A 40 -9.89 -4.28 52.53
CA LEU A 40 -9.99 -4.08 51.08
C LEU A 40 -11.34 -3.48 50.68
N ARG A 41 -12.45 -3.94 51.26
CA ARG A 41 -13.77 -3.33 51.00
C ARG A 41 -13.86 -1.89 51.52
N ALA A 42 -13.23 -1.59 52.65
CA ALA A 42 -13.21 -0.24 53.21
C ALA A 42 -12.33 0.73 52.39
N ALA A 43 -11.24 0.25 51.79
CA ALA A 43 -10.37 1.06 50.94
C ALA A 43 -11.02 1.44 49.60
N GLY A 44 -12.00 0.66 49.12
CA GLY A 44 -12.66 0.88 47.83
C GLY A 44 -11.72 0.73 46.62
N PRO A 45 -12.24 0.76 45.39
CA PRO A 45 -11.41 0.66 44.20
C PRO A 45 -10.57 1.93 44.02
N ALA A 46 -9.26 1.86 44.23
CA ALA A 46 -8.34 3.00 44.03
C ALA A 46 -8.24 3.47 42.57
N HIS A 47 -8.85 2.76 41.62
CA HIS A 47 -8.74 3.02 40.17
C HIS A 47 -9.86 3.90 39.59
N THR A 48 -10.88 4.27 40.38
CA THR A 48 -12.01 5.07 39.89
C THR A 48 -11.83 6.58 40.05
N ASP A 49 -10.77 7.04 40.71
CA ASP A 49 -10.51 8.46 40.92
C ASP A 49 -9.73 9.10 39.75
N ARG A 50 -10.13 8.79 38.51
CA ARG A 50 -9.56 9.45 37.34
C ARG A 50 -10.19 10.83 37.23
N PRO A 51 -9.44 11.93 37.44
CA PRO A 51 -10.05 13.23 37.65
C PRO A 51 -10.73 13.72 36.35
N LEU A 52 -11.94 14.28 36.46
CA LEU A 52 -12.78 14.75 35.33
C LEU A 52 -12.04 15.65 34.32
N ARG A 53 -10.98 16.33 34.74
CA ARG A 53 -10.05 17.11 33.90
C ARG A 53 -9.44 16.28 32.76
N TRP A 54 -9.11 15.01 33.00
CA TRP A 54 -8.53 14.11 31.98
C TRP A 54 -9.54 13.68 30.92
N ARG A 55 -10.82 13.58 31.29
CA ARG A 55 -11.91 13.32 30.34
C ARG A 55 -12.14 14.51 29.41
N ARG A 56 -12.01 15.74 29.91
CA ARG A 56 -12.16 16.96 29.10
C ARG A 56 -11.00 17.12 28.12
N THR A 57 -9.77 16.89 28.53
CA THR A 57 -8.62 16.94 27.61
C THR A 57 -8.70 15.87 26.53
N ALA A 58 -9.12 14.65 26.87
CA ALA A 58 -9.33 13.58 25.88
C ALA A 58 -10.41 13.95 24.84
N LEU A 59 -11.50 14.61 25.27
CA LEU A 59 -12.55 15.08 24.36
C LEU A 59 -12.03 16.16 23.40
N TRP A 60 -11.27 17.13 23.92
CA TRP A 60 -10.69 18.21 23.10
C TRP A 60 -9.65 17.69 22.12
N CYS A 61 -8.78 16.76 22.54
CA CYS A 61 -7.82 16.12 21.64
C CYS A 61 -8.52 15.33 20.53
N GLY A 62 -9.60 14.61 20.84
CA GLY A 62 -10.40 13.89 19.85
C GLY A 62 -11.06 14.83 18.83
N ALA A 63 -11.66 15.93 19.30
CA ALA A 63 -12.29 16.92 18.44
C ALA A 63 -11.28 17.62 17.51
N ALA A 64 -10.10 17.98 18.03
CA ALA A 64 -9.04 18.58 17.23
C ALA A 64 -8.53 17.64 16.13
N ALA A 65 -8.34 16.35 16.46
CA ALA A 65 -7.91 15.35 15.48
C ALA A 65 -8.94 15.16 14.35
N ALA A 66 -10.23 15.14 14.67
CA ALA A 66 -11.29 15.02 13.68
C ALA A 66 -11.30 16.22 12.72
N LEU A 67 -11.17 17.44 13.24
CA LEU A 67 -11.10 18.65 12.42
C LEU A 67 -9.86 18.67 11.50
N PHE A 68 -8.71 18.24 12.02
CA PHE A 68 -7.49 18.10 11.21
C PHE A 68 -7.66 17.08 10.09
N ALA A 69 -8.24 15.91 10.37
CA ALA A 69 -8.48 14.88 9.36
C ALA A 69 -9.42 15.37 8.24
N ILE A 70 -10.49 16.08 8.60
CA ILE A 70 -11.42 16.67 7.63
C ILE A 70 -10.71 17.73 6.78
N GLY A 71 -9.93 18.62 7.39
CA GLY A 71 -9.18 19.66 6.68
C GLY A 71 -8.14 19.10 5.71
N VAL A 72 -7.32 18.14 6.17
CA VAL A 72 -6.32 17.46 5.33
C VAL A 72 -6.99 16.66 4.22
N GLY A 73 -8.09 15.96 4.51
CA GLY A 73 -8.85 15.23 3.50
C GLY A 73 -9.42 16.15 2.42
N ALA A 74 -10.06 17.25 2.82
CA ALA A 74 -10.59 18.23 1.87
C ALA A 74 -9.48 18.88 1.04
N ALA A 75 -8.35 19.24 1.66
CA ALA A 75 -7.19 19.77 0.95
C ALA A 75 -6.62 18.74 -0.05
N ALA A 76 -6.51 17.47 0.32
CA ALA A 76 -6.06 16.41 -0.58
C ALA A 76 -7.06 16.10 -1.72
N LEU A 77 -8.36 16.36 -1.53
CA LEU A 77 -9.35 16.25 -2.61
C LEU A 77 -9.27 17.44 -3.59
N ILE A 78 -8.92 18.62 -3.09
CA ILE A 78 -8.77 19.84 -3.90
C ILE A 78 -7.40 19.87 -4.58
N ASP A 79 -6.37 19.35 -3.92
CA ASP A 79 -5.03 19.19 -4.47
C ASP A 79 -4.97 17.95 -5.37
N THR A 80 -5.46 18.10 -6.60
CA THR A 80 -5.33 17.11 -7.68
C THR A 80 -3.92 17.06 -8.27
N SER A 81 -2.97 17.81 -7.69
CA SER A 81 -1.56 17.72 -8.00
C SER A 81 -1.07 16.32 -7.60
N ALA A 82 -0.98 15.42 -8.58
CA ALA A 82 -0.29 14.16 -8.37
C ALA A 82 1.09 14.49 -7.75
N PRO A 83 1.46 13.92 -6.59
CA PRO A 83 2.76 14.20 -6.02
C PRO A 83 3.79 13.85 -7.08
N ALA A 84 4.63 14.83 -7.45
CA ALA A 84 5.73 14.62 -8.37
C ALA A 84 6.56 13.46 -7.81
N ARG A 85 6.37 12.26 -8.39
CA ARG A 85 7.11 11.07 -7.98
C ARG A 85 8.55 11.31 -8.42
N SER A 86 9.32 11.83 -7.48
CA SER A 86 10.76 11.96 -7.61
C SER A 86 11.34 10.59 -7.93
N THR A 87 12.19 10.58 -8.95
CA THR A 87 12.92 9.46 -9.50
C THR A 87 13.92 8.88 -8.48
N GLY A 88 13.50 7.84 -7.74
CA GLY A 88 14.37 6.87 -7.04
C GLY A 88 15.00 7.32 -5.71
N PRO A 89 15.37 6.39 -4.79
CA PRO A 89 15.72 4.98 -5.04
C PRO A 89 14.75 3.94 -4.43
N THR A 90 14.50 2.90 -5.23
CA THR A 90 14.17 1.51 -4.88
C THR A 90 13.43 1.20 -3.56
N ALA A 91 12.12 0.97 -3.69
CA ALA A 91 11.37 0.07 -2.82
C ALA A 91 11.72 -1.41 -3.14
N GLU A 92 13.01 -1.77 -3.08
CA GLU A 92 13.49 -3.17 -3.17
C GLU A 92 13.14 -3.98 -1.91
N LEU A 93 12.62 -3.35 -0.84
CA LEU A 93 12.37 -4.00 0.45
C LEU A 93 10.90 -4.36 0.75
N ILE A 94 9.96 -4.18 -0.20
CA ILE A 94 8.60 -4.69 -0.04
C ILE A 94 8.36 -5.75 -1.11
N THR A 95 8.92 -6.91 -0.81
CA THR A 95 8.75 -8.26 -1.37
C THR A 95 7.48 -8.53 -2.20
N VAL A 96 7.34 -7.95 -3.39
CA VAL A 96 6.63 -8.54 -4.54
C VAL A 96 7.20 -7.92 -5.82
N THR A 97 8.23 -8.54 -6.41
CA THR A 97 8.62 -8.27 -7.80
C THR A 97 7.53 -8.79 -8.73
N ARG A 98 6.43 -8.05 -8.86
CA ARG A 98 5.58 -8.15 -10.05
C ARG A 98 6.38 -7.48 -11.17
N ARG A 99 7.24 -8.26 -11.83
CA ARG A 99 8.15 -7.85 -12.91
C ARG A 99 7.32 -7.16 -14.01
N SER A 100 7.21 -5.83 -13.95
CA SER A 100 6.85 -5.05 -15.14
C SER A 100 7.94 -5.34 -16.17
N ALA A 101 7.52 -5.68 -17.39
CA ALA A 101 8.49 -5.97 -18.45
C ALA A 101 9.39 -4.73 -18.65
N PRO A 102 10.71 -4.91 -18.83
CA PRO A 102 11.60 -3.80 -19.10
C PRO A 102 11.15 -3.09 -20.38
N MET A 103 11.32 -1.76 -20.42
CA MET A 103 10.98 -0.97 -21.60
C MET A 103 11.79 -1.48 -22.80
N PRO A 104 11.14 -1.85 -23.92
CA PRO A 104 11.82 -2.51 -25.04
C PRO A 104 12.75 -1.59 -25.82
N LEU A 105 12.57 -0.27 -25.73
CA LEU A 105 13.40 0.73 -26.39
C LEU A 105 14.05 1.68 -25.36
N PRO A 106 15.26 2.20 -25.66
CA PRO A 106 15.88 3.27 -24.87
C PRO A 106 15.19 4.61 -25.12
N ASP A 107 15.31 5.51 -24.14
CA ASP A 107 14.58 6.79 -24.11
C ASP A 107 14.79 7.67 -25.34
N GLY A 108 16.03 7.75 -25.84
CA GLY A 108 16.36 8.51 -27.04
C GLY A 108 15.67 7.97 -28.30
N GLU A 109 15.48 6.65 -28.40
CA GLU A 109 14.81 6.03 -29.54
C GLU A 109 13.28 6.22 -29.46
N ILE A 110 12.73 6.20 -28.25
CA ILE A 110 11.31 6.54 -28.01
C ILE A 110 11.04 8.00 -28.41
N LEU A 111 11.91 8.93 -28.03
CA LEU A 111 11.78 10.33 -28.44
C LEU A 111 11.94 10.51 -29.95
N ALA A 112 12.78 9.71 -30.61
CA ALA A 112 12.91 9.69 -32.08
C ALA A 112 11.67 9.12 -32.79
N LEU A 113 10.71 8.50 -32.09
CA LEU A 113 9.41 8.14 -32.68
C LEU A 113 8.53 9.38 -32.89
N LEU A 114 8.72 10.44 -32.12
CA LEU A 114 7.94 11.68 -32.24
C LEU A 114 8.16 12.41 -33.58
N THR A 115 9.28 12.13 -34.25
CA THR A 115 9.63 12.72 -35.56
C THR A 115 9.25 11.82 -36.74
N ARG A 116 8.63 10.67 -36.49
CA ARG A 116 8.25 9.66 -37.49
C ARG A 116 6.73 9.46 -37.50
N PRO A 117 6.14 9.01 -38.63
CA PRO A 117 4.74 8.62 -38.63
C PRO A 117 4.50 7.46 -37.67
N ALA A 118 3.39 7.51 -36.94
CA ALA A 118 3.01 6.47 -35.99
C ALA A 118 2.57 5.19 -36.70
N ASP A 119 3.23 4.07 -36.40
CA ASP A 119 2.85 2.74 -36.86
C ASP A 119 2.28 1.92 -35.70
N LEU A 120 0.96 1.73 -35.72
CA LEU A 120 0.22 0.95 -34.72
C LEU A 120 0.21 -0.55 -35.03
N GLY A 121 0.70 -0.99 -36.19
CA GLY A 121 0.71 -2.38 -36.61
C GLY A 121 -0.65 -3.08 -36.42
N ALA A 122 -0.68 -4.16 -35.63
CA ALA A 122 -1.87 -4.94 -35.35
C ALA A 122 -2.99 -4.18 -34.60
N LEU A 123 -2.65 -3.05 -33.95
CA LEU A 123 -3.61 -2.18 -33.27
C LEU A 123 -4.12 -1.03 -34.17
N ALA A 124 -3.83 -1.06 -35.48
CA ALA A 124 -4.32 -0.05 -36.42
C ALA A 124 -5.84 -0.06 -36.63
N ASP A 125 -6.53 -1.15 -36.23
CA ASP A 125 -7.99 -1.23 -36.27
C ASP A 125 -8.64 -0.29 -35.21
N PRO A 126 -9.45 0.71 -35.62
CA PRO A 126 -10.00 1.71 -34.70
C PRO A 126 -10.89 1.14 -33.59
N GLN A 127 -11.66 0.07 -33.87
CA GLN A 127 -12.51 -0.57 -32.85
C GLN A 127 -11.66 -1.27 -31.79
N ARG A 128 -10.58 -1.94 -32.21
CA ARG A 128 -9.62 -2.58 -31.30
C ARG A 128 -8.85 -1.55 -30.48
N TRP A 129 -8.39 -0.47 -31.11
CA TRP A 129 -7.70 0.64 -30.45
C TRP A 129 -8.56 1.25 -29.33
N SER A 130 -9.80 1.62 -29.66
CA SER A 130 -10.74 2.20 -28.69
C SER A 130 -11.10 1.23 -27.57
N ALA A 131 -11.30 -0.05 -27.85
CA ALA A 131 -11.55 -1.07 -26.84
C ALA A 131 -10.35 -1.25 -25.89
N CYS A 132 -9.12 -1.30 -26.43
CA CYS A 132 -7.89 -1.37 -25.65
C CYS A 132 -7.76 -0.16 -24.71
N LEU A 133 -7.87 1.07 -25.22
CA LEU A 133 -7.77 2.27 -24.40
C LEU A 133 -8.89 2.35 -23.35
N SER A 134 -10.12 1.94 -23.69
CA SER A 134 -11.23 1.86 -22.75
C SER A 134 -10.94 0.88 -21.60
N GLY A 135 -10.39 -0.30 -21.90
CA GLY A 135 -9.95 -1.28 -20.89
C GLY A 135 -8.89 -0.70 -19.94
N LEU A 136 -7.97 0.08 -20.49
CA LEU A 136 -6.94 0.81 -19.75
C LEU A 136 -7.45 2.06 -19.02
N ARG A 137 -8.73 2.42 -19.19
CA ARG A 137 -9.35 3.66 -18.68
C ARG A 137 -8.61 4.92 -19.16
N ARG A 138 -8.13 4.90 -20.40
CA ARG A 138 -7.61 6.06 -21.13
C ARG A 138 -8.62 6.54 -22.16
N ASP A 139 -8.57 7.82 -22.47
CA ASP A 139 -9.42 8.40 -23.51
C ASP A 139 -8.99 7.89 -24.90
N PRO A 140 -9.87 7.25 -25.69
CA PRO A 140 -9.55 6.86 -27.06
C PRO A 140 -9.22 8.04 -27.98
N ALA A 141 -9.60 9.27 -27.60
CA ALA A 141 -9.28 10.49 -28.31
C ALA A 141 -7.89 11.05 -27.99
N THR A 142 -7.14 10.46 -27.04
CA THR A 142 -5.78 10.91 -26.73
C THR A 142 -4.90 10.85 -27.98
N PRO A 143 -4.24 11.96 -28.38
CA PRO A 143 -3.45 12.00 -29.60
C PRO A 143 -2.22 11.08 -29.48
N VAL A 144 -2.09 10.18 -30.46
CA VAL A 144 -0.90 9.35 -30.64
C VAL A 144 0.19 10.20 -31.29
N LEU A 145 1.28 10.43 -30.56
CA LEU A 145 2.42 11.23 -31.02
C LEU A 145 3.45 10.40 -31.78
N GLY A 146 3.46 9.09 -31.55
CA GLY A 146 4.33 8.13 -32.23
C GLY A 146 3.94 6.71 -31.84
N ALA A 147 4.19 5.75 -32.73
CA ALA A 147 3.97 4.34 -32.43
C ALA A 147 4.92 3.47 -33.26
N THR A 148 5.29 2.32 -32.71
CA THR A 148 6.07 1.32 -33.46
C THR A 148 5.80 -0.10 -32.93
N PRO A 149 5.73 -1.12 -33.80
CA PRO A 149 5.68 -2.52 -33.38
C PRO A 149 6.99 -2.93 -32.69
N VAL A 150 6.86 -3.67 -31.59
CA VAL A 150 7.99 -4.16 -30.78
C VAL A 150 7.73 -5.61 -30.34
N THR A 151 8.76 -6.28 -29.85
CA THR A 151 8.62 -7.62 -29.27
C THR A 151 9.01 -7.57 -27.80
N VAL A 152 8.14 -8.05 -26.93
CA VAL A 152 8.38 -8.10 -25.47
C VAL A 152 8.22 -9.54 -25.00
N ASP A 153 9.28 -10.13 -24.47
CA ASP A 153 9.30 -11.53 -24.01
C ASP A 153 8.75 -12.52 -25.07
N GLY A 154 9.08 -12.30 -26.35
CA GLY A 154 8.62 -13.14 -27.46
C GLY A 154 7.17 -12.92 -27.90
N ARG A 155 6.46 -11.95 -27.31
CA ARG A 155 5.11 -11.54 -27.71
C ARG A 155 5.14 -10.31 -28.59
N SER A 156 4.30 -10.30 -29.63
CA SER A 156 4.07 -9.14 -30.46
C SER A 156 3.37 -8.05 -29.65
N ALA A 157 3.99 -6.89 -29.58
CA ALA A 157 3.50 -5.73 -28.84
C ALA A 157 3.64 -4.46 -29.71
N VAL A 158 3.01 -3.38 -29.27
CA VAL A 158 3.09 -2.07 -29.92
C VAL A 158 3.45 -1.07 -28.85
N LEU A 159 4.54 -0.36 -29.07
CA LEU A 159 4.92 0.78 -28.26
C LEU A 159 4.21 2.01 -28.82
N VAL A 160 3.42 2.68 -27.99
CA VAL A 160 2.71 3.91 -28.36
C VAL A 160 3.14 5.04 -27.43
N VAL A 161 3.48 6.18 -28.03
CA VAL A 161 3.80 7.42 -27.33
C VAL A 161 2.58 8.33 -27.39
N LEU A 162 1.99 8.56 -26.23
CA LEU A 162 0.83 9.42 -26.04
C LEU A 162 1.26 10.76 -25.46
N ARG A 163 0.47 11.80 -25.73
CA ARG A 163 0.58 13.04 -24.94
C ARG A 163 0.23 12.72 -23.49
N THR A 164 0.99 13.27 -22.55
CA THR A 164 0.59 13.25 -21.15
C THR A 164 -0.70 14.04 -20.98
N GLU A 165 -1.58 13.59 -20.09
CA GLU A 165 -2.88 14.23 -19.81
C GLU A 165 -2.74 15.76 -19.62
N GLU A 166 -3.79 16.54 -19.94
CA GLU A 166 -3.82 18.02 -19.93
C GLU A 166 -3.23 18.67 -18.65
N SER A 167 -3.25 17.96 -17.53
CA SER A 167 -2.73 18.43 -16.23
C SER A 167 -1.23 18.16 -16.00
N GLY A 168 -0.53 17.53 -16.96
CA GLY A 168 0.90 17.26 -16.90
C GLY A 168 1.78 18.39 -17.45
N PRO A 169 3.11 18.32 -17.25
CA PRO A 169 4.04 19.24 -17.92
C PRO A 169 3.86 19.19 -19.43
N VAL A 170 3.78 20.36 -20.08
CA VAL A 170 3.55 20.50 -21.53
C VAL A 170 4.61 19.74 -22.37
N ASP A 171 5.81 19.59 -21.81
CA ASP A 171 6.95 18.91 -22.40
C ASP A 171 7.11 17.47 -21.92
N SER A 172 6.04 16.82 -21.45
CA SER A 172 6.07 15.40 -21.09
C SER A 172 5.29 14.54 -22.07
N VAL A 173 5.81 13.33 -22.30
CA VAL A 173 5.16 12.29 -23.11
C VAL A 173 5.12 10.98 -22.34
N THR A 174 4.09 10.18 -22.56
CA THR A 174 3.92 8.88 -21.92
C THR A 174 4.08 7.79 -22.96
N ALA A 175 5.09 6.95 -22.79
CA ALA A 175 5.35 5.78 -23.61
C ALA A 175 4.71 4.55 -22.96
N VAL A 176 3.81 3.88 -23.70
CA VAL A 176 3.01 2.75 -23.24
C VAL A 176 3.21 1.57 -24.17
N VAL A 177 3.50 0.40 -23.62
CA VAL A 177 3.63 -0.83 -24.40
C VAL A 177 2.37 -1.67 -24.24
N LEU A 178 1.73 -1.97 -25.37
CA LEU A 178 0.48 -2.69 -25.46
C LEU A 178 0.70 -4.03 -26.16
N ASP A 179 -0.02 -5.07 -25.74
CA ASP A 179 -0.01 -6.33 -26.50
C ASP A 179 -0.70 -6.13 -27.86
N ALA A 180 -0.24 -6.80 -28.92
CA ALA A 180 -0.86 -6.72 -30.24
C ALA A 180 -2.32 -7.23 -30.25
N GLY A 181 -2.69 -8.08 -29.29
CA GLY A 181 -4.05 -8.57 -29.07
C GLY A 181 -4.90 -7.71 -28.13
N CYS A 182 -4.43 -6.54 -27.71
CA CYS A 182 -5.10 -5.72 -26.70
C CYS A 182 -6.57 -5.42 -27.03
N GLY A 183 -7.44 -5.56 -26.03
CA GLY A 183 -8.86 -5.24 -26.11
C GLY A 183 -9.44 -4.80 -24.76
N ALA A 184 -10.77 -4.77 -24.65
CA ALA A 184 -11.47 -4.24 -23.47
C ALA A 184 -11.23 -5.03 -22.18
N ALA A 185 -10.76 -6.29 -22.27
CA ALA A 185 -10.40 -7.10 -21.11
C ALA A 185 -9.03 -6.72 -20.52
N ASP A 186 -8.19 -6.03 -21.29
CA ASP A 186 -6.85 -5.63 -20.87
C ASP A 186 -6.92 -4.35 -20.04
N THR A 187 -6.65 -4.49 -18.75
CA THR A 187 -6.79 -3.42 -17.77
C THR A 187 -5.47 -2.76 -17.38
N ARG A 188 -4.34 -3.24 -17.94
CA ARG A 188 -3.00 -2.70 -17.65
C ARG A 188 -2.07 -2.88 -18.86
N PRO A 189 -1.21 -1.90 -19.17
CA PRO A 189 -0.18 -2.06 -20.20
C PRO A 189 0.93 -3.02 -19.75
N LEU A 190 1.69 -3.55 -20.72
CA LEU A 190 2.84 -4.42 -20.48
C LEU A 190 3.99 -3.66 -19.80
N ALA A 191 4.21 -2.42 -20.24
CA ALA A 191 5.16 -1.48 -19.66
C ALA A 191 4.67 -0.05 -19.89
N GLU A 192 5.06 0.87 -19.00
CA GLU A 192 4.72 2.28 -19.12
C GLU A 192 5.84 3.13 -18.54
N LYS A 193 6.17 4.23 -19.23
CA LYS A 193 7.21 5.16 -18.83
C LYS A 193 6.87 6.58 -19.28
N THR A 194 6.99 7.55 -18.37
CA THR A 194 6.90 8.98 -18.71
C THR A 194 8.30 9.52 -19.00
N LEU A 195 8.41 10.31 -20.06
CA LEU A 195 9.64 10.91 -20.54
C LEU A 195 9.46 12.43 -20.64
N HIS A 196 10.53 13.17 -20.32
CA HIS A 196 10.60 14.60 -20.59
C HIS A 196 11.12 14.81 -22.02
N ARG A 197 10.45 15.65 -22.80
CA ARG A 197 10.91 16.12 -24.10
C ARG A 197 12.02 17.16 -23.85
N PRO A 198 13.22 16.97 -24.43
CA PRO A 198 14.32 17.92 -24.26
C PRO A 198 14.03 19.28 -24.91
#